data_AF-A0A2D4IGU9-F1
#
_entry.id   AF-A0A2D4IGU9-F1
#
_cell.length_a   1.000
_cell.length_b   1.000
_cell.length_c   1.000
_cell.angle_alpha   90.00
_cell.angle_beta   90.00
_cell.angle_gamma   90.00
#
_symmetry.space_group_name_H-M   'P 1'
#
loop_
_entity.id
_entity.type
_entity.pdbx_description
1 polymer ?
#
loop_
_entity_poly.entity_id
_entity_poly.type
_entity_poly.pdbx_seq_one_letter_code
_entity_poly.pdbx_strand_id
1 'polypeptide(L)'
;HVDLGDSSMVGLTAIPLVGTMCFIIGYAMGWGPITWLLMAEVLPLKARGVVSGLCVLVSWLTAFALTKVFLLVKERYGLEVPFFFFSVICVINLFFTYLIPETKGKSLERIESYFRTGRRSFLESFRRQR
;
A
#
# COMPACT_ATOMS: atom_id res chain seq x y z
N HIS A 1 26.68 5.11 41.66
CA HIS A 1 25.78 6.20 41.21
C HIS A 1 25.65 6.18 39.68
N VAL A 2 25.37 5.02 39.07
CA VAL A 2 25.24 4.84 37.61
C VAL A 2 24.16 3.79 37.33
N ASP A 3 22.89 4.05 37.67
CA ASP A 3 21.81 3.07 37.39
C ASP A 3 20.43 3.67 37.09
N LEU A 4 20.17 4.96 37.38
CA LEU A 4 18.85 5.56 37.16
C LEU A 4 18.68 6.22 35.77
N GLY A 5 19.78 6.42 35.04
CA GLY A 5 19.75 6.99 33.68
C GLY A 5 19.52 5.96 32.58
N ASP A 6 19.91 4.70 32.79
CA ASP A 6 19.86 3.68 31.75
C ASP A 6 18.43 3.14 31.55
N SER A 7 17.68 2.89 32.64
CA SER A 7 16.29 2.42 32.55
C SER A 7 15.33 3.45 31.93
N SER A 8 15.60 4.75 32.12
CA SER A 8 14.78 5.83 31.55
C SER A 8 15.09 6.05 30.06
N MET A 9 16.36 5.95 29.65
CA MET A 9 16.77 5.94 28.24
C MET A 9 16.27 4.70 27.49
N VAL A 10 16.32 3.52 28.13
CA VAL A 10 15.75 2.27 27.61
C VAL A 10 14.23 2.40 27.48
N GLY A 11 13.53 2.95 28.47
CA GLY A 11 12.09 3.20 28.38
C GLY A 11 11.71 4.14 27.23
N LEU A 12 12.44 5.25 27.06
CA LEU A 12 12.19 6.24 26.00
C LEU A 12 12.47 5.70 24.59
N THR A 13 13.48 4.84 24.43
CA THR A 13 13.82 4.24 23.13
C THR A 13 13.07 2.94 22.83
N ALA A 14 12.61 2.22 23.85
CA ALA A 14 11.82 1.00 23.69
C ALA A 14 10.42 1.27 23.11
N ILE A 15 9.79 2.41 23.45
CA ILE A 15 8.46 2.77 22.95
C ILE A 15 8.42 2.83 21.41
N PRO A 16 9.26 3.65 20.72
CA PRO A 16 9.26 3.69 19.26
C PRO A 16 9.76 2.39 18.63
N LEU A 17 10.65 1.66 19.30
CA LEU A 17 11.14 0.36 18.82
C LEU A 17 10.01 -0.69 18.78
N VAL A 18 9.31 -0.88 19.90
CA VAL A 18 8.19 -1.83 19.99
C VAL A 18 7.05 -1.42 19.06
N GLY A 19 6.72 -0.13 19.00
CA GLY A 19 5.71 0.39 18.06
C GLY A 19 6.04 0.09 16.61
N THR A 20 7.30 0.26 16.20
CA THR A 20 7.76 -0.05 14.85
C THR A 20 7.71 -1.55 14.57
N MET A 21 8.10 -2.39 15.53
CA MET A 21 8.02 -3.86 15.40
C MET A 21 6.58 -4.34 15.22
N CYS A 22 5.65 -3.85 16.04
CA CYS A 22 4.22 -4.16 15.90
C CYS A 22 3.68 -3.72 14.54
N PHE A 23 4.07 -2.53 14.07
CA PHE A 23 3.71 -2.04 12.74
C PHE A 23 4.23 -2.95 11.62
N ILE A 24 5.50 -3.37 11.68
CA ILE A 24 6.10 -4.25 10.67
C ILE A 24 5.39 -5.61 10.63
N ILE A 25 5.05 -6.18 11.79
CA ILE A 25 4.32 -7.46 11.86
C ILE A 25 2.93 -7.31 11.22
N GLY A 26 2.19 -6.25 11.57
CA GLY A 26 0.88 -5.96 10.97
C GLY A 26 0.95 -5.72 9.46
N TYR A 27 1.98 -5.00 9.01
CA TYR A 27 2.24 -4.78 7.59
C TYR A 27 2.55 -6.08 6.85
N ALA A 28 3.37 -6.95 7.44
CA ALA A 28 3.76 -8.24 6.86
C ALA A 28 2.57 -9.21 6.74
N MET A 29 1.63 -9.20 7.69
CA MET A 29 0.45 -10.07 7.66
C MET A 29 -0.66 -9.54 6.75
N GLY A 30 -0.82 -8.21 6.66
CA GLY A 30 -1.89 -7.57 5.91
C GLY A 30 -1.40 -6.94 4.62
N TRP A 31 -0.93 -5.70 4.72
CA TRP A 31 -0.66 -4.83 3.58
C TRP A 31 0.33 -5.40 2.57
N GLY A 32 1.37 -6.12 3.01
CA GLY A 32 2.32 -6.80 2.15
C GLY A 32 1.62 -7.77 1.19
N PRO A 33 1.17 -8.95 1.66
CA PRO A 33 0.58 -9.96 0.79
C PRO A 33 -0.74 -9.51 0.14
N ILE A 34 -1.58 -8.72 0.83
CA ILE A 34 -2.89 -8.29 0.31
C ILE A 34 -2.73 -7.35 -0.88
N THR A 35 -1.77 -6.41 -0.88
CA THR A 35 -1.60 -5.49 -2.02
C THR A 35 -1.11 -6.23 -3.27
N TRP A 36 -0.18 -7.17 -3.12
CA TRP A 36 0.29 -8.01 -4.23
C TRP A 36 -0.81 -8.93 -4.77
N LEU A 37 -1.63 -9.50 -3.90
CA LEU A 37 -2.80 -10.30 -4.28
C LEU A 37 -3.84 -9.46 -5.01
N LEU A 38 -4.18 -8.29 -4.48
CA LEU A 38 -5.18 -7.40 -5.07
C LEU A 38 -4.73 -6.88 -6.44
N MET A 39 -3.44 -6.59 -6.62
CA MET A 39 -2.87 -6.33 -7.95
C MET A 39 -3.03 -7.51 -8.91
N ALA A 40 -2.96 -8.76 -8.43
CA ALA A 40 -3.15 -9.93 -9.28
C ALA A 40 -4.62 -10.19 -9.63
N GLU A 41 -5.56 -9.85 -8.74
CA GLU A 41 -7.00 -10.09 -8.90
C GLU A 41 -7.72 -9.00 -9.70
N VAL A 42 -7.33 -7.73 -9.54
CA VAL A 42 -7.98 -6.60 -10.23
C VAL A 42 -7.58 -6.52 -11.71
N LEU A 43 -6.42 -7.08 -12.08
CA LEU A 43 -5.86 -6.92 -13.41
C LEU A 43 -6.33 -7.99 -14.41
N PRO A 44 -6.91 -7.60 -15.56
CA PRO A 44 -7.29 -8.54 -16.60
C PRO A 44 -6.04 -9.18 -17.23
N LEU A 45 -6.09 -10.50 -17.48
CA LEU A 45 -4.98 -11.34 -17.95
C LEU A 45 -4.19 -10.76 -19.15
N LYS A 46 -4.85 -9.99 -20.03
CA LYS A 46 -4.24 -9.42 -21.24
C LYS A 46 -3.40 -8.15 -21.00
N ALA A 47 -3.67 -7.40 -19.94
CA ALA A 47 -2.99 -6.13 -19.63
C ALA A 47 -2.07 -6.22 -18.39
N ARG A 48 -2.07 -7.37 -17.71
CA ARG A 48 -1.35 -7.59 -16.45
C ARG A 48 0.11 -7.15 -16.52
N GLY A 49 0.83 -7.47 -17.59
CA GLY A 49 2.27 -7.15 -17.71
C GLY A 49 2.59 -5.65 -17.77
N VAL A 50 1.80 -4.86 -18.49
CA VAL A 50 2.04 -3.41 -18.63
C VAL A 50 1.60 -2.66 -17.36
N VAL A 51 0.44 -3.01 -16.82
CA VAL A 51 -0.12 -2.33 -15.64
C VAL A 51 0.66 -2.71 -14.37
N SER A 52 1.10 -3.97 -14.23
CA SER A 52 1.95 -4.37 -13.10
C SER A 52 3.30 -3.66 -13.14
N GLY A 53 3.93 -3.56 -14.33
CA GLY A 53 5.18 -2.83 -14.51
C GLY A 53 5.05 -1.36 -14.12
N LEU A 54 3.99 -0.69 -14.58
CA LEU A 54 3.74 0.71 -14.22
C LEU A 54 3.50 0.89 -12.72
N CYS A 55 2.75 0.00 -12.08
CA CYS A 55 2.49 0.09 -10.64
C CYS A 55 3.77 -0.13 -9.83
N VAL A 56 4.61 -1.09 -10.22
CA VAL A 56 5.92 -1.30 -9.62
C VAL A 56 6.77 -0.04 -9.78
N LEU A 57 6.83 0.56 -10.96
CA LEU A 57 7.56 1.82 -11.18
C LEU A 57 7.07 2.94 -10.26
N VAL A 58 5.75 3.13 -10.13
CA VAL A 58 5.18 4.14 -9.23
C VAL A 58 5.51 3.82 -7.77
N SER A 59 5.47 2.55 -7.36
CA SER A 59 5.85 2.11 -6.01
C SER A 59 7.31 2.44 -5.72
N TRP A 60 8.23 2.15 -6.65
CA TRP A 60 9.65 2.45 -6.50
C TRP A 60 9.94 3.95 -6.50
N LEU A 61 9.26 4.72 -7.36
CA LEU A 61 9.36 6.18 -7.37
C LEU A 61 8.88 6.79 -6.04
N THR A 62 7.77 6.28 -5.51
CA THR A 62 7.23 6.72 -4.22
C THR A 62 8.19 6.37 -3.09
N ALA A 63 8.77 5.16 -3.09
CA ALA A 63 9.77 4.75 -2.12
C ALA A 63 11.03 5.63 -2.16
N PHE A 64 11.48 5.99 -3.37
CA PHE A 64 12.61 6.91 -3.55
C PHE A 64 12.30 8.31 -3.02
N ALA A 65 11.15 8.88 -3.40
CA ALA A 65 10.71 10.18 -2.93
C ALA A 65 10.59 10.21 -1.40
N LEU A 66 9.97 9.19 -0.81
CA LEU A 66 9.83 9.05 0.63
C LEU A 66 11.18 8.98 1.33
N THR A 67 12.12 8.18 0.80
CA THR A 67 13.48 8.08 1.36
C THR A 67 14.21 9.42 1.32
N LYS A 68 14.10 10.16 0.20
CA LYS A 68 14.70 11.49 0.06
C LYS A 68 14.13 12.49 1.06
N VAL A 69 12.80 12.55 1.17
CA VAL A 69 12.12 13.41 2.15
C VAL A 69 12.51 13.03 3.57
N PHE A 70 12.55 11.73 3.89
CA PHE A 70 12.96 11.24 5.21
C PHE A 70 14.38 11.69 5.58
N LEU A 71 15.34 11.56 4.66
CA LEU A 71 16.72 11.99 4.91
C LEU A 71 16.80 13.51 5.15
N LEU A 72 16.10 14.31 4.33
CA LEU A 72 16.06 15.76 4.45
C LEU A 72 15.45 16.22 5.78
N VAL A 73 14.35 15.58 6.18
CA VAL A 73 13.65 15.89 7.43
C VAL A 73 14.47 15.44 8.64
N LYS A 74 15.07 14.25 8.59
CA LYS A 74 15.97 13.76 9.65
C LYS A 74 17.13 14.72 9.88
N GLU A 75 17.76 15.21 8.82
CA GLU A 75 18.92 16.10 8.90
C GLU A 75 18.56 17.49 9.46
N ARG A 76 17.34 17.97 9.20
CA ARG A 76 16.91 19.32 9.59
C ARG A 76 16.14 19.39 10.91
N TYR A 77 15.37 18.36 11.25
CA TYR A 77 14.39 18.38 12.35
C TYR A 77 14.45 17.14 13.26
N GLY A 78 15.40 16.21 13.03
CA GLY A 78 15.53 15.00 13.83
C GLY A 78 14.48 13.93 13.52
N LEU A 79 14.37 12.92 14.40
CA LEU A 79 13.53 11.73 14.17
C LEU A 79 12.05 11.91 14.56
N GLU A 80 11.71 12.94 15.32
CA GLU A 80 10.36 13.18 15.83
C GLU A 80 9.34 13.45 14.71
N VAL A 81 9.73 14.29 13.73
CA VAL A 81 8.87 14.66 12.60
C VAL A 81 8.54 13.47 11.69
N PRO A 82 9.50 12.59 11.32
CA PRO A 82 9.19 11.36 10.60
C PRO A 82 8.19 10.45 11.33
N PHE A 83 8.34 10.26 12.65
CA PHE A 83 7.40 9.42 13.41
C PHE A 83 5.98 9.99 13.39
N PHE A 84 5.83 11.31 13.51
CA PHE A 84 4.52 11.97 13.38
C PHE A 84 3.94 11.80 11.97
N PHE A 85 4.76 11.97 10.93
CA PHE A 85 4.35 11.78 9.54
C PHE A 85 3.86 10.35 9.27
N PHE A 86 4.59 9.34 9.74
CA PHE A 86 4.16 7.94 9.64
C PHE A 86 2.86 7.68 10.41
N SER A 87 2.68 8.29 11.59
CA SER A 87 1.43 8.18 12.35
C SER A 87 0.23 8.71 11.57
N VAL A 88 0.35 9.89 10.95
CA VAL A 88 -0.70 10.48 10.09
C VAL A 88 -1.02 9.56 8.91
N ILE A 89 0.01 9.01 8.25
CA ILE A 89 -0.19 8.06 7.15
C ILE A 89 -0.92 6.81 7.63
N CYS A 90 -0.58 6.27 8.80
CA CYS A 90 -1.28 5.11 9.37
C CYS A 90 -2.78 5.41 9.62
N VAL A 91 -3.12 6.60 10.09
CA VAL A 91 -4.53 7.00 10.29
C VAL A 91 -5.27 7.12 8.95
N ILE A 92 -4.64 7.75 7.94
CA ILE A 92 -5.19 7.83 6.58
C ILE A 92 -5.39 6.43 6.00
N ASN A 93 -4.42 5.54 6.21
CA ASN A 93 -4.47 4.15 5.75
C ASN A 93 -5.60 3.36 6.41
N LEU A 94 -5.82 3.54 7.72
CA LEU A 94 -6.93 2.95 8.45
C LEU A 94 -8.28 3.47 7.93
N PHE A 95 -8.38 4.77 7.67
CA PHE A 95 -9.58 5.38 7.10
C PHE A 95 -9.85 4.87 5.68
N PHE A 96 -8.81 4.76 4.86
CA PHE A 96 -8.91 4.22 3.50
C PHE A 96 -9.32 2.74 3.51
N THR A 97 -8.78 1.96 4.45
CA THR A 97 -9.17 0.55 4.66
C THR A 97 -10.65 0.44 5.06
N TYR A 98 -11.16 1.37 5.86
CA TYR A 98 -12.59 1.42 6.22
C TYR A 98 -13.48 1.88 5.07
N LEU A 99 -12.99 2.80 4.22
CA LEU A 99 -13.73 3.30 3.04
C LEU A 99 -13.78 2.31 1.88
N ILE A 100 -12.81 1.41 1.77
CA ILE A 100 -12.87 0.33 0.78
C ILE A 100 -13.88 -0.70 1.28
N PRO A 101 -15.06 -0.84 0.63
CA PRO A 101 -15.95 -1.95 0.95
C PRO A 101 -15.19 -3.25 0.72
N GLU A 102 -15.15 -4.13 1.72
CA GLU A 102 -14.43 -5.40 1.66
C GLU A 102 -14.64 -6.06 0.29
N THR A 103 -13.56 -6.16 -0.48
CA THR A 103 -13.51 -6.95 -1.72
C THR A 103 -13.39 -8.45 -1.43
N LYS A 104 -13.49 -8.87 -0.16
CA LYS A 104 -13.61 -10.28 0.21
C LYS A 104 -15.00 -10.79 -0.12
N GLY A 105 -15.11 -11.42 -1.29
CA GLY A 105 -16.27 -12.25 -1.65
C GLY A 105 -17.07 -11.83 -2.88
N LYS A 106 -16.63 -10.86 -3.68
CA LYS A 106 -17.18 -10.70 -5.05
C LYS A 106 -16.23 -11.31 -6.06
N SER A 107 -16.63 -12.49 -6.54
CA SER A 107 -15.87 -13.33 -7.46
C SER A 107 -15.48 -12.59 -8.74
N LEU A 108 -14.29 -12.96 -9.24
CA LEU A 108 -13.76 -12.68 -10.58
C LEU A 108 -14.80 -12.86 -11.71
N GLU A 109 -15.87 -13.64 -11.49
CA GLU A 109 -16.95 -13.90 -12.45
C GLU A 109 -17.76 -12.64 -12.83
N ARG A 110 -17.92 -11.66 -11.92
CA ARG A 110 -18.69 -10.45 -12.24
C ARG A 110 -17.88 -9.47 -13.10
N ILE A 111 -16.56 -9.42 -12.90
CA ILE A 111 -15.65 -8.59 -13.71
C ILE A 111 -15.46 -9.22 -15.09
N GLU A 112 -15.35 -10.55 -15.16
CA GLU A 112 -15.23 -11.27 -16.44
C GLU A 112 -16.53 -11.20 -17.27
N SER A 113 -17.72 -11.30 -16.65
CA SER A 113 -18.99 -11.13 -17.36
C SER A 113 -19.24 -9.70 -17.86
N TYR A 114 -18.80 -8.68 -17.12
CA TYR A 114 -18.89 -7.28 -17.57
C TYR A 114 -17.98 -7.02 -18.79
N PHE A 115 -16.73 -7.52 -18.76
CA PHE A 115 -15.78 -7.32 -19.85
C PHE A 115 -16.10 -8.17 -21.10
N ARG A 116 -16.70 -9.35 -20.92
CA ARG A 116 -17.15 -10.22 -22.03
C ARG A 116 -18.35 -9.63 -22.78
N THR A 117 -19.21 -8.88 -22.10
CA THR A 117 -20.43 -8.29 -22.69
C THR A 117 -20.11 -7.02 -23.50
N GLY A 118 -19.16 -6.18 -23.06
CA GLY A 118 -18.76 -4.99 -23.81
C GLY A 118 -18.09 -5.26 -25.17
N ARG A 119 -17.39 -6.40 -25.30
CA ARG A 119 -16.65 -6.74 -26.54
C ARG A 119 -17.53 -7.26 -27.67
N ARG A 120 -18.70 -7.85 -27.36
CA ARG A 120 -19.63 -8.31 -28.41
C ARG A 120 -20.34 -7.15 -29.09
N SER A 121 -20.79 -6.13 -28.36
CA SER A 121 -21.48 -4.98 -28.96
C SER A 121 -20.57 -4.18 -29.92
N PHE A 122 -19.28 -4.01 -29.58
CA PHE A 122 -18.34 -3.33 -30.46
C PHE A 122 -18.01 -4.15 -31.71
N LEU A 123 -17.80 -5.47 -31.57
CA LEU A 123 -17.53 -6.35 -32.72
C LEU A 123 -18.78 -6.59 -33.58
N GLU A 124 -19.99 -6.55 -33.02
CA GLU A 124 -21.23 -6.57 -33.80
C GLU A 124 -21.48 -5.25 -34.53
N SER A 125 -21.08 -4.11 -33.96
CA SER A 125 -21.13 -2.83 -34.70
C SER A 125 -20.26 -2.88 -35.96
N PHE A 126 -19.11 -3.57 -35.92
CA PHE A 126 -18.27 -3.78 -37.11
C PHE A 126 -18.76 -4.89 -38.03
N ARG A 127 -19.42 -5.92 -37.50
CA ARG A 127 -19.98 -7.02 -38.32
C ARG A 127 -21.29 -6.63 -39.02
N ARG A 128 -22.00 -5.62 -38.51
CA ARG A 128 -23.23 -5.07 -39.10
C ARG A 128 -22.97 -3.94 -40.10
N GLN A 129 -21.72 -3.52 -40.24
CA GLN A 129 -21.26 -2.50 -41.20
C GLN A 129 -20.48 -3.08 -42.39
N ARG A 130 -20.46 -4.41 -42.54
CA ARG A 130 -20.00 -5.13 -43.73
C ARG A 130 -21.15 -6.00 -44.24
#